data_AF-A0A2V8EGV8-F1
#
_entry.id   AF-A0A2V8EGV8-F1
#
_cell.length_a   1.000
_cell.length_b   1.000
_cell.length_c   1.000
_cell.angle_alpha   90.00
_cell.angle_beta   90.00
_cell.angle_gamma   90.00
#
_symmetry.space_group_name_H-M   'P 1'
#
loop_
_entity.id
_entity.type
_entity.pdbx_description
1 polymer ?
#
loop_
_entity_poly.entity_id
_entity_poly.type
_entity_poly.pdbx_seq_one_letter_code
_entity_poly.pdbx_strand_id
1 'polypeptide(L)'
;MYKMDYSRMLRFHQEKGAAVTLATIEIPIADANRFGVIAVDEAERVTGFQEKPKQPTSIPGSPDLALASMGVYIFDTDVLVRALEADATQPTNHDFGKDIIPALLHHAPVYSYRFYDENKKAAKYWRDIGTLDAYFEANMDLCQVNPEFNLYDPEWPLRTYQPQAPPAKFVFAEHGVRCGQALDSVISPGCIVSGSTISGSVLCPNVRVHSFCTIQECILMPGVRVGRHARIRRAIIDRDVLIPRGALIGYNLAEDRRRHTVTDCGVVVVTIDDEPLIGPLTDEALRFEAEADRRGGGG
;
A
#
# COMPACT_ATOMS: atom_id res chain seq x y z
N MET A 1 -1.35 -7.13 -0.48
CA MET A 1 -2.71 -6.62 -0.78
C MET A 1 -3.22 -7.24 -2.06
N TYR A 2 -4.43 -7.84 -2.05
CA TYR A 2 -5.07 -8.53 -3.18
C TYR A 2 -6.56 -8.77 -2.91
N LYS A 3 -7.33 -9.19 -3.92
CA LYS A 3 -8.69 -9.76 -3.77
C LYS A 3 -8.72 -11.17 -4.36
N MET A 4 -9.11 -12.16 -3.56
CA MET A 4 -9.09 -13.57 -3.97
C MET A 4 -10.28 -14.35 -3.39
N ASP A 5 -10.97 -15.11 -4.24
CA ASP A 5 -11.98 -16.08 -3.81
C ASP A 5 -11.33 -17.42 -3.43
N TYR A 6 -11.15 -17.65 -2.13
CA TYR A 6 -10.61 -18.92 -1.63
C TYR A 6 -11.52 -20.11 -1.89
N SER A 7 -12.82 -19.93 -2.15
CA SER A 7 -13.72 -21.03 -2.50
C SER A 7 -13.30 -21.69 -3.82
N ARG A 8 -12.76 -20.91 -4.77
CA ARG A 8 -12.21 -21.42 -6.04
C ARG A 8 -10.95 -22.23 -5.81
N MET A 9 -10.05 -21.72 -4.97
CA MET A 9 -8.83 -22.44 -4.58
C MET A 9 -9.16 -23.75 -3.84
N LEU A 10 -10.19 -23.73 -2.98
CA LEU A 10 -10.66 -24.92 -2.27
C LEU A 10 -11.28 -25.96 -3.20
N ARG A 11 -12.10 -25.53 -4.19
CA ARG A 11 -12.64 -26.45 -5.20
C ARG A 11 -11.52 -27.11 -5.99
N PHE A 12 -10.53 -26.33 -6.43
CA PHE A 12 -9.35 -26.86 -7.12
C PHE A 12 -8.59 -27.88 -6.25
N HIS A 13 -8.40 -27.58 -4.96
CA HIS A 13 -7.76 -28.48 -4.00
C HIS A 13 -8.48 -29.83 -3.94
N GLN A 14 -9.81 -29.81 -3.85
CA GLN A 14 -10.66 -31.01 -3.83
C GLN A 14 -10.65 -31.77 -5.15
N GLU A 15 -10.80 -31.07 -6.28
CA GLU A 15 -10.82 -31.67 -7.63
C GLU A 15 -9.51 -32.36 -7.98
N LYS A 16 -8.38 -31.83 -7.51
CA LYS A 16 -7.05 -32.43 -7.71
C LYS A 16 -6.75 -33.58 -6.75
N GLY A 17 -7.56 -33.78 -5.69
CA GLY A 17 -7.19 -34.65 -4.58
C GLY A 17 -5.87 -34.22 -3.94
N ALA A 18 -5.65 -32.90 -3.88
CA ALA A 18 -4.43 -32.34 -3.31
C ALA A 18 -4.46 -32.46 -1.79
N ALA A 19 -3.32 -32.76 -1.19
CA ALA A 19 -3.12 -32.68 0.25
C ALA A 19 -2.69 -31.27 0.67
N VAL A 20 -2.03 -30.56 -0.25
CA VAL A 20 -1.64 -29.16 -0.10
C VAL A 20 -1.83 -28.42 -1.42
N THR A 21 -2.38 -27.21 -1.36
CA THR A 21 -2.46 -26.30 -2.51
C THR A 21 -1.84 -24.96 -2.17
N LEU A 22 -0.95 -24.48 -3.03
CA LEU A 22 -0.21 -23.23 -2.84
C LEU A 22 -0.70 -22.18 -3.84
N ALA A 23 -1.15 -21.02 -3.37
CA ALA A 23 -1.49 -19.92 -4.28
C ALA A 23 -0.22 -19.31 -4.88
N THR A 24 -0.18 -19.20 -6.20
CA THR A 24 0.96 -18.66 -6.96
C THR A 24 0.56 -17.52 -7.87
N ILE A 25 1.49 -16.61 -8.13
CA ILE A 25 1.32 -15.54 -9.11
C ILE A 25 2.46 -15.58 -10.12
N GLU A 26 2.14 -15.34 -11.38
CA GLU A 26 3.13 -15.21 -12.44
C GLU A 26 3.79 -13.84 -12.35
N ILE A 27 5.12 -13.84 -12.33
CA ILE A 27 5.94 -12.63 -12.32
C ILE A 27 7.07 -12.74 -13.34
N PRO A 28 7.62 -11.62 -13.82
CA PRO A 28 8.84 -11.63 -14.60
C PRO A 28 9.96 -12.35 -13.83
N ILE A 29 10.68 -13.24 -14.50
CA ILE A 29 11.73 -14.04 -13.86
C ILE A 29 12.85 -13.17 -13.26
N ALA A 30 13.07 -11.98 -13.81
CA ALA A 30 14.02 -10.98 -13.32
C ALA A 30 13.69 -10.48 -11.89
N ASP A 31 12.42 -10.49 -11.50
CA ASP A 31 11.94 -10.03 -10.19
C ASP A 31 11.79 -11.17 -9.17
N ALA A 32 11.92 -12.42 -9.62
CA ALA A 32 11.56 -13.60 -8.84
C ALA A 32 12.51 -13.94 -7.69
N ASN A 33 13.73 -13.42 -7.70
CA ASN A 33 14.71 -13.61 -6.62
C ASN A 33 14.29 -12.99 -5.28
N ARG A 34 13.24 -12.15 -5.27
CA ARG A 34 12.69 -11.51 -4.06
C ARG A 34 11.65 -12.37 -3.35
N PHE A 35 11.16 -13.44 -4.00
CA PHE A 35 10.04 -14.25 -3.56
C PHE A 35 10.41 -15.73 -3.37
N GLY A 36 9.54 -16.50 -2.73
CA GLY A 36 9.57 -17.96 -2.81
C GLY A 36 9.09 -18.41 -4.19
N VAL A 37 9.93 -19.09 -4.96
CA VAL A 37 9.64 -19.55 -6.33
C VAL A 37 9.21 -21.00 -6.30
N ILE A 38 8.07 -21.29 -6.95
CA ILE A 38 7.48 -22.63 -7.00
C ILE A 38 7.78 -23.25 -8.36
N ALA A 39 8.50 -24.36 -8.37
CA ALA A 39 8.68 -25.18 -9.56
C ALA A 39 7.50 -26.15 -9.69
N VAL A 40 6.95 -26.26 -10.91
CA VAL A 40 5.81 -27.12 -11.20
C VAL A 40 6.06 -27.98 -12.44
N ASP A 41 5.36 -29.09 -12.55
CA ASP A 41 5.24 -29.85 -13.80
C ASP A 41 4.06 -29.34 -14.67
N GLU A 42 3.83 -29.99 -15.82
CA GLU A 42 2.74 -29.65 -16.75
C GLU A 42 1.33 -29.80 -16.16
N ALA A 43 1.18 -30.53 -15.05
CA ALA A 43 -0.10 -30.77 -14.38
C ALA A 43 -0.33 -29.85 -13.17
N GLU A 44 0.53 -28.84 -12.99
CA GLU A 44 0.61 -27.93 -11.83
C GLU A 44 1.02 -28.63 -10.53
N ARG A 45 1.58 -29.84 -10.59
CA ARG A 45 2.12 -30.50 -9.40
C ARG A 45 3.41 -29.81 -9.02
N VAL A 46 3.55 -29.46 -7.75
CA VAL A 46 4.75 -28.80 -7.25
C VAL A 46 5.89 -29.81 -7.18
N THR A 47 6.98 -29.50 -7.88
CA THR A 47 8.20 -30.32 -7.94
C THR A 47 9.34 -29.72 -7.13
N GLY A 48 9.23 -28.44 -6.75
CA GLY A 48 10.22 -27.77 -5.91
C GLY A 48 9.71 -26.45 -5.34
N PHE A 49 10.31 -26.04 -4.23
CA PHE A 49 10.13 -24.71 -3.64
C PHE A 49 11.50 -24.10 -3.39
N GLN A 50 11.73 -22.91 -3.90
CA GLN A 50 12.99 -22.19 -3.81
C GLN A 50 12.76 -20.87 -3.07
N GLU A 51 13.24 -20.74 -1.84
CA GLU A 51 13.11 -19.49 -1.10
C GLU A 51 14.17 -18.48 -1.58
N LYS A 52 13.72 -17.38 -2.19
CA LYS A 52 14.55 -16.25 -2.67
C LYS A 52 15.79 -16.71 -3.46
N PRO A 53 15.60 -17.49 -4.55
CA PRO A 53 16.71 -18.09 -5.28
C PRO A 53 17.51 -17.03 -6.05
N LYS A 54 18.83 -17.20 -6.09
CA LYS A 54 19.69 -16.41 -6.99
C LYS A 54 19.41 -16.71 -8.47
N GLN A 55 18.99 -17.93 -8.77
CA GLN A 55 18.61 -18.39 -10.11
C GLN A 55 17.21 -19.01 -10.04
N PRO A 56 16.15 -18.21 -10.23
CA PRO A 56 14.77 -18.69 -10.19
C PRO A 56 14.49 -19.73 -11.27
N THR A 57 13.70 -20.76 -10.94
CA THR A 57 13.15 -21.67 -11.94
C THR A 57 11.99 -21.02 -12.70
N SER A 58 12.03 -21.10 -14.03
CA SER A 58 10.96 -20.61 -14.91
C SER A 58 9.78 -21.57 -14.97
N ILE A 59 8.65 -21.06 -15.45
CA ILE A 59 7.46 -21.87 -15.72
C ILE A 59 7.74 -22.75 -16.97
N PRO A 60 7.39 -24.05 -16.96
CA PRO A 60 7.46 -24.88 -18.16
C PRO A 60 6.75 -24.22 -19.35
N GLY A 61 7.48 -24.03 -20.46
CA GLY A 61 6.95 -23.35 -21.66
C GLY A 61 6.91 -21.82 -21.61
N SER A 62 7.37 -21.17 -20.53
CA SER A 62 7.42 -19.71 -20.42
C SER A 62 8.70 -19.26 -19.70
N PRO A 63 9.85 -19.19 -20.40
CA PRO A 63 11.16 -18.96 -19.79
C PRO A 63 11.31 -17.59 -19.13
N ASP A 64 10.52 -16.60 -19.54
CA ASP A 64 10.58 -15.23 -19.02
C ASP A 64 9.74 -15.03 -17.75
N LEU A 65 9.00 -16.06 -17.32
CA LEU A 65 8.10 -16.02 -16.18
C LEU A 65 8.48 -17.05 -15.13
N ALA A 66 8.20 -16.74 -13.87
CA ALA A 66 8.29 -17.65 -12.74
C ALA A 66 6.97 -17.62 -11.94
N LEU A 67 6.68 -18.72 -11.23
CA LEU A 67 5.59 -18.74 -10.25
C LEU A 67 6.12 -18.34 -8.88
N ALA A 68 5.72 -17.18 -8.38
CA ALA A 68 5.98 -16.75 -7.02
C ALA A 68 4.87 -17.22 -6.08
N SER A 69 5.27 -17.73 -4.91
CA SER A 69 4.35 -18.04 -3.81
C SER A 69 3.76 -16.76 -3.25
N MET A 70 2.44 -16.77 -3.04
CA MET A 70 1.74 -15.67 -2.38
C MET A 70 1.70 -15.79 -0.85
N GLY A 71 2.23 -16.88 -0.28
CA GLY A 71 2.11 -17.16 1.15
C GLY A 71 0.72 -17.61 1.60
N VAL A 72 -0.12 -18.09 0.67
CA VAL A 72 -1.48 -18.59 0.95
C VAL A 72 -1.55 -20.07 0.60
N TYR A 73 -1.92 -20.89 1.59
CA TYR A 73 -1.90 -22.34 1.50
C TYR A 73 -3.24 -22.94 1.96
N ILE A 74 -3.71 -23.97 1.26
CA ILE A 74 -4.79 -24.85 1.74
C ILE A 74 -4.17 -26.21 2.04
N PHE A 75 -4.52 -26.78 3.18
CA PHE A 75 -4.08 -28.11 3.61
C PHE A 75 -5.29 -28.98 3.95
N ASP A 76 -5.16 -30.27 3.68
CA ASP A 76 -5.87 -31.26 4.48
C ASP A 76 -5.41 -31.13 5.94
N THR A 77 -6.35 -31.01 6.87
CA THR A 77 -6.03 -30.70 8.28
C THR A 77 -5.07 -31.73 8.89
N ASP A 78 -5.32 -33.03 8.66
CA ASP A 78 -4.46 -34.10 9.17
C ASP A 78 -3.03 -34.06 8.60
N VAL A 79 -2.87 -33.58 7.36
CA VAL A 79 -1.55 -33.41 6.74
C VAL A 79 -0.81 -32.25 7.41
N LEU A 80 -1.50 -31.12 7.64
CA LEU A 80 -0.92 -29.97 8.33
C LEU A 80 -0.47 -30.34 9.75
N VAL A 81 -1.33 -30.98 10.54
CA VAL A 81 -1.02 -31.36 11.92
C VAL A 81 0.21 -32.25 11.97
N ARG A 82 0.24 -33.34 11.18
CA ARG A 82 1.40 -34.25 11.14
C ARG A 82 2.67 -33.56 10.69
N ALA A 83 2.59 -32.66 9.72
CA ALA A 83 3.75 -31.93 9.23
C ALA A 83 4.34 -31.00 10.30
N LEU A 84 3.48 -30.28 11.04
CA LEU A 84 3.90 -29.40 12.13
C LEU A 84 4.46 -30.18 13.32
N GLU A 85 3.85 -31.30 13.71
CA GLU A 85 4.36 -32.17 14.78
C GLU A 85 5.73 -32.76 14.42
N ALA A 86 5.90 -33.20 13.18
CA ALA A 86 7.18 -33.72 12.71
C ALA A 86 8.27 -32.63 12.71
N ASP A 87 7.98 -31.46 12.15
CA ASP A 87 8.93 -30.33 12.09
C ASP A 87 9.32 -29.81 13.48
N ALA A 88 8.37 -29.77 14.43
CA ALA A 88 8.64 -29.33 15.81
C ALA A 88 9.70 -30.18 16.55
N THR A 89 9.96 -31.40 16.09
CA THR A 89 11.00 -32.29 16.67
C THR A 89 12.37 -32.15 16.00
N GLN A 90 12.46 -31.38 14.91
CA GLN A 90 13.67 -31.21 14.12
C GLN A 90 14.33 -29.86 14.41
N PRO A 91 15.66 -29.74 14.26
CA PRO A 91 16.37 -28.46 14.40
C PRO A 91 16.27 -27.63 13.10
N THR A 92 15.04 -27.29 12.67
CA THR A 92 14.76 -26.49 11.47
C THR A 92 14.52 -25.02 11.83
N ASN A 93 14.12 -24.19 10.85
CA ASN A 93 13.73 -22.80 11.11
C ASN A 93 12.23 -22.66 11.43
N HIS A 94 11.50 -23.78 11.44
CA HIS A 94 10.05 -23.84 11.63
C HIS A 94 9.27 -22.93 10.66
N ASP A 95 9.70 -22.90 9.40
CA ASP A 95 9.14 -22.05 8.35
C ASP A 95 8.40 -22.87 7.28
N PHE A 96 7.25 -22.36 6.80
CA PHE A 96 6.46 -23.06 5.80
C PHE A 96 7.19 -23.22 4.46
N GLY A 97 7.85 -22.17 3.97
CA GLY A 97 8.51 -22.18 2.67
C GLY A 97 9.85 -22.91 2.70
N LYS A 98 10.62 -22.79 3.79
CA LYS A 98 11.96 -23.39 3.89
C LYS A 98 11.96 -24.83 4.36
N ASP A 99 11.03 -25.20 5.23
CA ASP A 99 11.09 -26.49 5.94
C ASP A 99 9.85 -27.36 5.62
N ILE A 100 8.64 -26.87 5.92
CA ILE A 100 7.41 -27.69 5.88
C ILE A 100 7.02 -28.10 4.46
N ILE A 101 6.87 -27.14 3.53
CA ILE A 101 6.46 -27.43 2.15
C ILE A 101 7.49 -28.31 1.44
N PRO A 102 8.81 -28.00 1.45
CA PRO A 102 9.83 -28.85 0.85
C PRO A 102 9.79 -30.30 1.38
N ALA A 103 9.60 -30.50 2.69
CA ALA A 103 9.48 -31.84 3.26
C ALA A 103 8.24 -32.60 2.74
N LEU A 104 7.13 -31.91 2.53
CA LEU A 104 5.88 -32.52 2.06
C LEU A 104 5.88 -32.92 0.58
N LEU A 105 6.71 -32.31 -0.27
CA LEU A 105 6.74 -32.59 -1.72
C LEU A 105 6.98 -34.07 -2.05
N HIS A 106 7.71 -34.78 -1.18
CA HIS A 106 8.03 -36.20 -1.35
C HIS A 106 6.97 -37.16 -0.78
N HIS A 107 6.05 -36.65 0.03
CA HIS A 107 5.14 -37.48 0.83
C HIS A 107 3.67 -37.20 0.59
N ALA A 108 3.34 -36.10 -0.10
CA ALA A 108 1.98 -35.64 -0.29
C ALA A 108 1.76 -35.05 -1.70
N PRO A 109 0.54 -35.15 -2.26
CA PRO A 109 0.18 -34.44 -3.47
C PRO A 109 0.08 -32.93 -3.21
N VAL A 110 1.11 -32.19 -3.61
CA VAL A 110 1.18 -30.72 -3.52
C VAL A 110 0.96 -30.10 -4.90
N TYR A 111 0.04 -29.14 -5.00
CA TYR A 111 -0.32 -28.49 -6.25
C TYR A 111 -0.23 -26.96 -6.18
N SER A 112 0.14 -26.34 -7.28
CA SER A 112 0.08 -24.89 -7.48
C SER A 112 -1.31 -24.49 -7.97
N TYR A 113 -1.87 -23.45 -7.35
CA TYR A 113 -3.09 -22.78 -7.82
C TYR A 113 -2.73 -21.38 -8.29
N ARG A 114 -2.82 -21.15 -9.60
CA ARG A 114 -2.54 -19.84 -10.18
C ARG A 114 -3.61 -18.84 -9.75
N PHE A 115 -3.16 -17.73 -9.17
CA PHE A 115 -3.97 -16.64 -8.67
C PHE A 115 -4.90 -16.10 -9.74
N TYR A 116 -6.18 -16.01 -9.37
CA TYR A 116 -7.21 -15.31 -10.11
C TYR A 116 -7.58 -14.06 -9.32
N ASP A 117 -7.41 -12.90 -9.94
CA ASP A 117 -7.67 -11.61 -9.31
C ASP A 117 -9.14 -11.21 -9.45
N GLU A 118 -9.82 -11.05 -8.32
CA GLU A 118 -11.23 -10.65 -8.29
C GLU A 118 -11.44 -9.15 -8.57
N ASN A 119 -10.38 -8.35 -8.75
CA ASN A 119 -10.52 -7.03 -9.37
C ASN A 119 -10.94 -7.12 -10.86
N LYS A 120 -10.76 -8.29 -11.49
CA LYS A 120 -11.17 -8.59 -12.88
C LYS A 120 -10.58 -7.57 -13.90
N LYS A 121 -9.39 -7.06 -13.63
CA LYS A 121 -8.60 -6.18 -14.51
C LYS A 121 -7.64 -6.99 -15.38
N ALA A 122 -7.04 -6.34 -16.38
CA ALA A 122 -6.08 -6.99 -17.28
C ALA A 122 -4.80 -7.40 -16.54
N ALA A 123 -4.31 -6.54 -15.64
CA ALA A 123 -3.19 -6.84 -14.77
C ALA A 123 -3.69 -7.42 -13.45
N LYS A 124 -3.04 -8.48 -12.96
CA LYS A 124 -3.34 -9.04 -11.63
C LYS A 124 -2.82 -8.09 -10.55
N TYR A 125 -3.71 -7.67 -9.66
CA TYR A 125 -3.37 -6.84 -8.52
C TYR A 125 -2.95 -7.70 -7.33
N TRP A 126 -1.65 -7.88 -7.21
CA TRP A 126 -1.01 -8.34 -5.98
C TRP A 126 0.15 -7.40 -5.66
N ARG A 127 0.14 -6.84 -4.45
CA ARG A 127 1.20 -5.97 -3.96
C ARG A 127 1.74 -6.51 -2.65
N ASP A 128 3.01 -6.89 -2.64
CA ASP A 128 3.77 -7.10 -1.42
C ASP A 128 4.31 -5.76 -0.93
N ILE A 129 3.72 -5.24 0.14
CA ILE A 129 4.04 -3.92 0.68
C ILE A 129 5.16 -4.08 1.70
N GLY A 130 6.36 -4.38 1.20
CA GLY A 130 7.57 -4.58 2.02
C GLY A 130 8.46 -3.34 2.17
N THR A 131 8.23 -2.28 1.38
CA THR A 131 9.02 -1.04 1.41
C THR A 131 8.12 0.19 1.49
N LEU A 132 8.69 1.31 1.94
CA LEU A 132 8.00 2.60 1.99
C LEU A 132 7.56 3.09 0.60
N ASP A 133 8.38 2.87 -0.43
CA ASP A 133 8.01 3.18 -1.81
C ASP A 133 6.84 2.33 -2.29
N ALA A 134 6.86 1.01 -2.02
CA ALA A 134 5.75 0.14 -2.38
C ALA A 134 4.46 0.53 -1.65
N TYR A 135 4.56 0.96 -0.39
CA TYR A 135 3.43 1.50 0.37
C TYR A 135 2.90 2.79 -0.25
N PHE A 136 3.79 3.71 -0.62
CA PHE A 136 3.43 4.98 -1.23
C PHE A 136 2.70 4.76 -2.56
N GLU A 137 3.31 4.02 -3.48
CA GLU A 137 2.76 3.74 -4.81
C GLU A 137 1.42 3.00 -4.73
N ALA A 138 1.28 2.02 -3.82
CA ALA A 138 0.02 1.29 -3.65
C ALA A 138 -1.15 2.20 -3.21
N ASN A 139 -0.88 3.24 -2.42
CA ASN A 139 -1.88 4.22 -2.02
C ASN A 139 -2.14 5.26 -3.14
N MET A 140 -1.09 5.72 -3.83
CA MET A 140 -1.24 6.69 -4.92
C MET A 140 -1.95 6.10 -6.15
N ASP A 141 -1.91 4.78 -6.34
CA ASP A 141 -2.73 4.08 -7.33
C ASP A 141 -4.23 4.37 -7.16
N LEU A 142 -4.70 4.56 -5.93
CA LEU A 142 -6.11 4.86 -5.62
C LEU A 142 -6.55 6.25 -6.12
N CYS A 143 -5.60 7.15 -6.37
CA CYS A 143 -5.85 8.50 -6.88
C CYS A 143 -5.98 8.52 -8.41
N GLN A 144 -5.63 7.44 -9.10
CA GLN A 144 -5.75 7.35 -10.56
C GLN A 144 -7.23 7.33 -10.99
N VAL A 145 -7.49 7.80 -12.23
CA VAL A 145 -8.85 7.81 -12.80
C VAL A 145 -9.44 6.40 -12.89
N ASN A 146 -8.60 5.40 -13.18
CA ASN A 146 -8.97 4.00 -13.23
C ASN A 146 -7.95 3.19 -12.42
N PRO A 147 -8.11 3.10 -11.09
CA PRO A 147 -7.20 2.35 -10.23
C PRO A 147 -7.27 0.86 -10.56
N GLU A 148 -6.13 0.16 -10.49
CA GLU A 148 -6.10 -1.29 -10.66
C GLU A 148 -6.76 -1.99 -9.47
N PHE A 149 -6.57 -1.46 -8.25
CA PHE A 149 -7.29 -1.91 -7.05
C PHE A 149 -8.60 -1.14 -6.86
N ASN A 150 -9.71 -1.76 -7.25
CA ASN A 150 -11.02 -1.09 -7.21
C ASN A 150 -11.66 -1.15 -5.82
N LEU A 151 -11.65 -0.03 -5.08
CA LEU A 151 -12.34 0.09 -3.79
C LEU A 151 -13.87 0.23 -3.89
N TYR A 152 -14.39 0.51 -5.09
CA TYR A 152 -15.81 0.83 -5.32
C TYR A 152 -16.59 -0.35 -5.89
N ASP A 153 -16.05 -1.57 -5.80
CA ASP A 153 -16.72 -2.79 -6.23
C ASP A 153 -17.76 -3.26 -5.19
N PRO A 154 -19.07 -3.19 -5.47
CA PRO A 154 -20.10 -3.63 -4.55
C PRO A 154 -20.21 -5.17 -4.46
N GLU A 155 -19.70 -5.91 -5.45
CA GLU A 155 -19.72 -7.38 -5.44
C GLU A 155 -18.60 -7.94 -4.54
N TRP A 156 -17.55 -7.17 -4.32
CA TRP A 156 -16.41 -7.55 -3.48
C TRP A 156 -16.09 -6.50 -2.40
N PRO A 157 -16.98 -6.31 -1.41
CA PRO A 157 -16.82 -5.28 -0.39
C PRO A 157 -15.65 -5.57 0.54
N LEU A 158 -14.88 -4.52 0.87
CA LEU A 158 -13.82 -4.60 1.87
C LEU A 158 -14.36 -4.18 3.24
N ARG A 159 -14.36 -5.11 4.19
CA ARG A 159 -14.78 -4.82 5.57
C ARG A 159 -13.61 -4.25 6.36
N THR A 160 -13.85 -3.13 7.03
CA THR A 160 -12.92 -2.53 8.00
C THR A 160 -13.70 -1.82 9.10
N TYR A 161 -13.00 -1.31 10.11
CA TYR A 161 -13.58 -0.40 11.10
C TYR A 161 -13.95 0.94 10.44
N GLN A 162 -15.21 1.35 10.56
CA GLN A 162 -15.68 2.65 10.08
C GLN A 162 -15.71 3.64 11.24
N PRO A 163 -14.74 4.58 11.33
CA PRO A 163 -14.75 5.59 12.38
C PRO A 163 -15.99 6.49 12.25
N GLN A 164 -16.63 6.77 13.37
CA GLN A 164 -17.73 7.74 13.44
C GLN A 164 -17.16 9.15 13.29
N ALA A 165 -17.12 9.64 12.05
CA ALA A 165 -16.60 10.96 11.71
C ALA A 165 -17.59 11.69 10.77
N PRO A 166 -17.69 13.03 10.84
CA PRO A 166 -18.58 13.80 9.97
C PRO A 166 -18.14 13.72 8.50
N PRO A 167 -18.97 14.16 7.54
CA PRO A 167 -18.54 14.31 6.16
C PRO A 167 -17.32 15.22 6.01
N ALA A 168 -16.51 15.00 4.97
CA ALA A 168 -15.40 15.88 4.64
C ALA A 168 -15.92 17.30 4.32
N LYS A 169 -15.24 18.33 4.85
CA LYS A 169 -15.64 19.72 4.72
C LYS A 169 -14.59 20.52 3.96
N PHE A 170 -15.01 21.20 2.90
CA PHE A 170 -14.20 22.14 2.13
C PHE A 170 -14.74 23.54 2.37
N VAL A 171 -13.88 24.47 2.78
CA VAL A 171 -14.28 25.86 3.08
C VAL A 171 -13.36 26.86 2.42
N PHE A 172 -13.92 28.06 2.26
CA PHE A 172 -13.42 29.17 1.46
C PHE A 172 -13.44 28.88 -0.04
N ALA A 173 -14.05 29.80 -0.79
CA ALA A 173 -14.21 29.72 -2.25
C ALA A 173 -13.93 31.10 -2.88
N GLU A 174 -13.09 31.90 -2.22
CA GLU A 174 -12.73 33.24 -2.68
C GLU A 174 -11.72 33.09 -3.83
N HIS A 175 -12.18 33.31 -5.06
CA HIS A 175 -11.36 33.16 -6.25
C HIS A 175 -10.13 34.09 -6.20
N GLY A 176 -8.95 33.53 -6.44
CA GLY A 176 -7.69 34.26 -6.34
C GLY A 176 -7.24 34.59 -4.91
N VAL A 177 -7.97 34.17 -3.86
CA VAL A 177 -7.60 34.40 -2.46
C VAL A 177 -7.28 33.08 -1.74
N ARG A 178 -8.31 32.32 -1.39
CA ARG A 178 -8.16 30.98 -0.82
C ARG A 178 -9.37 30.14 -1.20
N CYS A 179 -9.08 28.95 -1.71
CA CYS A 179 -10.08 27.99 -2.15
C CYS A 179 -9.74 26.62 -1.56
N GLY A 180 -10.65 26.04 -0.78
CA GLY A 180 -10.52 24.66 -0.31
C GLY A 180 -10.92 23.70 -1.41
N GLN A 181 -9.97 22.98 -2.01
CA GLN A 181 -10.23 22.07 -3.11
C GLN A 181 -9.33 20.83 -3.08
N ALA A 182 -9.80 19.73 -3.66
CA ALA A 182 -9.06 18.49 -3.84
C ALA A 182 -9.27 17.96 -5.27
N LEU A 183 -8.16 17.67 -5.97
CA LEU A 183 -8.13 17.19 -7.34
C LEU A 183 -7.46 15.82 -7.39
N ASP A 184 -8.02 14.85 -8.11
CA ASP A 184 -7.46 13.48 -8.24
C ASP A 184 -7.04 12.90 -6.89
N SER A 185 -7.90 13.04 -5.87
CA SER A 185 -7.55 12.79 -4.47
C SER A 185 -8.64 12.01 -3.75
N VAL A 186 -8.24 11.18 -2.80
CA VAL A 186 -9.16 10.41 -1.94
C VAL A 186 -9.22 11.07 -0.57
N ILE A 187 -10.40 11.58 -0.21
CA ILE A 187 -10.58 12.36 1.02
C ILE A 187 -11.52 11.62 1.98
N SER A 188 -10.97 11.19 3.11
CA SER A 188 -11.71 10.44 4.12
C SER A 188 -12.66 11.32 4.96
N PRO A 189 -13.63 10.73 5.67
CA PRO A 189 -14.47 11.43 6.64
C PRO A 189 -13.68 12.16 7.74
N GLY A 190 -14.27 13.23 8.29
CA GLY A 190 -13.68 14.06 9.33
C GLY A 190 -12.67 15.08 8.83
N CYS A 191 -12.28 15.02 7.56
CA CYS A 191 -11.32 15.95 6.97
C CYS A 191 -11.89 17.37 6.87
N ILE A 192 -11.06 18.37 7.15
CA ILE A 192 -11.38 19.79 6.93
C ILE A 192 -10.27 20.43 6.10
N VAL A 193 -10.62 20.88 4.90
CA VAL A 193 -9.71 21.56 3.97
C VAL A 193 -10.10 23.03 3.90
N SER A 194 -9.28 23.89 4.49
CA SER A 194 -9.62 25.29 4.73
C SER A 194 -8.84 26.24 3.82
N GLY A 195 -9.27 26.44 2.58
CA GLY A 195 -8.63 27.43 1.70
C GLY A 195 -7.25 27.01 1.19
N SER A 196 -7.13 25.73 0.84
CA SER A 196 -5.89 25.08 0.43
C SER A 196 -6.13 24.11 -0.71
N THR A 197 -5.09 23.86 -1.50
CA THR A 197 -5.14 22.99 -2.68
C THR A 197 -4.50 21.65 -2.38
N ILE A 198 -5.25 20.58 -2.63
CA ILE A 198 -4.80 19.19 -2.53
C ILE A 198 -4.85 18.57 -3.93
N SER A 199 -3.79 17.88 -4.35
CA SER A 199 -3.75 17.20 -5.66
C SER A 199 -3.08 15.84 -5.56
N GLY A 200 -3.63 14.81 -6.20
CA GLY A 200 -3.00 13.49 -6.27
C GLY A 200 -2.73 12.87 -4.91
N SER A 201 -3.58 13.10 -3.90
CA SER A 201 -3.25 12.78 -2.50
C SER A 201 -4.34 11.95 -1.81
N VAL A 202 -3.92 11.21 -0.79
CA VAL A 202 -4.81 10.44 0.10
C VAL A 202 -4.80 11.09 1.47
N LEU A 203 -5.97 11.58 1.90
CA LEU A 203 -6.18 12.07 3.27
C LEU A 203 -6.97 11.04 4.06
N CYS A 204 -6.34 10.47 5.08
CA CYS A 204 -6.99 9.58 6.03
C CYS A 204 -7.94 10.34 6.97
N PRO A 205 -8.74 9.64 7.81
CA PRO A 205 -9.75 10.30 8.62
C PRO A 205 -9.23 11.40 9.55
N ASN A 206 -10.05 12.43 9.77
CA ASN A 206 -9.79 13.53 10.72
C ASN A 206 -8.56 14.42 10.42
N VAL A 207 -8.09 14.46 9.17
CA VAL A 207 -7.02 15.37 8.76
C VAL A 207 -7.50 16.81 8.68
N ARG A 208 -6.72 17.76 9.20
CA ARG A 208 -7.03 19.20 9.12
C ARG A 208 -5.96 19.93 8.32
N VAL A 209 -6.37 20.61 7.27
CA VAL A 209 -5.50 21.44 6.43
C VAL A 209 -5.92 22.89 6.58
N HIS A 210 -5.06 23.72 7.19
CA HIS A 210 -5.27 25.17 7.31
C HIS A 210 -4.97 25.88 5.98
N SER A 211 -5.23 27.18 5.92
CA SER A 211 -5.19 27.98 4.69
C SER A 211 -3.81 28.15 4.06
N PHE A 212 -3.83 28.37 2.75
CA PHE A 212 -2.67 28.67 1.92
C PHE A 212 -1.67 27.52 1.81
N CYS A 213 -2.13 26.29 2.05
CA CYS A 213 -1.31 25.09 1.90
C CYS A 213 -1.42 24.51 0.49
N THR A 214 -0.31 23.90 0.07
CA THR A 214 -0.24 23.14 -1.18
C THR A 214 0.23 21.73 -0.85
N ILE A 215 -0.62 20.74 -1.06
CA ILE A 215 -0.35 19.32 -0.78
C ILE A 215 -0.44 18.55 -2.08
N GLN A 216 0.64 17.89 -2.49
CA GLN A 216 0.74 17.22 -3.78
C GLN A 216 1.35 15.83 -3.63
N GLU A 217 0.72 14.79 -4.17
CA GLU A 217 1.29 13.42 -4.14
C GLU A 217 1.62 13.00 -2.70
N CYS A 218 0.67 13.14 -1.77
CA CYS A 218 0.91 12.90 -0.35
C CYS A 218 -0.06 11.89 0.25
N ILE A 219 0.41 11.19 1.28
CA ILE A 219 -0.41 10.37 2.18
C ILE A 219 -0.40 11.05 3.54
N LEU A 220 -1.54 11.60 3.95
CA LEU A 220 -1.71 12.18 5.29
C LEU A 220 -2.46 11.17 6.16
N MET A 221 -1.74 10.57 7.12
CA MET A 221 -2.29 9.58 8.04
C MET A 221 -3.33 10.18 9.00
N PRO A 222 -4.12 9.36 9.72
CA PRO A 222 -5.21 9.88 10.54
C PRO A 222 -4.77 10.95 11.53
N GLY A 223 -5.59 11.99 11.70
CA GLY A 223 -5.36 13.04 12.71
C GLY A 223 -4.28 14.08 12.38
N VAL A 224 -3.61 13.98 11.22
CA VAL A 224 -2.60 14.96 10.79
C VAL A 224 -3.19 16.38 10.75
N ARG A 225 -2.42 17.35 11.24
CA ARG A 225 -2.77 18.77 11.21
C ARG A 225 -1.71 19.56 10.46
N VAL A 226 -2.12 20.25 9.40
CA VAL A 226 -1.22 21.03 8.53
C VAL A 226 -1.41 22.52 8.78
N GLY A 227 -0.40 23.15 9.37
CA GLY A 227 -0.35 24.59 9.63
C GLY A 227 -0.37 25.43 8.35
N ARG A 228 -0.78 26.70 8.48
CA ARG A 228 -0.92 27.64 7.34
C ARG A 228 0.37 27.73 6.52
N HIS A 229 0.23 27.96 5.21
CA HIS A 229 1.37 28.14 4.28
C HIS A 229 2.32 26.95 4.12
N ALA A 230 1.97 25.77 4.65
CA ALA A 230 2.80 24.58 4.46
C ALA A 230 2.72 24.10 3.01
N ARG A 231 3.85 23.66 2.47
CA ARG A 231 3.97 23.05 1.14
C ARG A 231 4.58 21.67 1.30
N ILE A 232 3.83 20.65 0.91
CA ILE A 232 4.20 19.25 1.07
C ILE A 232 4.07 18.57 -0.28
N ARG A 233 5.13 17.88 -0.72
CA ARG A 233 5.14 17.11 -1.96
C ARG A 233 5.77 15.74 -1.75
N ARG A 234 5.21 14.69 -2.37
CA ARG A 234 5.78 13.32 -2.36
C ARG A 234 6.17 12.85 -0.97
N ALA A 235 5.19 12.88 -0.05
CA ALA A 235 5.45 12.59 1.36
C ALA A 235 4.39 11.69 2.00
N ILE A 236 4.83 10.91 2.99
CA ILE A 236 4.00 10.20 3.95
C ILE A 236 4.12 10.93 5.28
N ILE A 237 3.01 11.48 5.77
CA ILE A 237 2.96 12.16 7.06
C ILE A 237 2.27 11.23 8.05
N ASP A 238 2.99 10.81 9.09
CA ASP A 238 2.52 9.82 10.05
C ASP A 238 1.38 10.35 10.95
N ARG A 239 0.73 9.45 11.67
CA ARG A 239 -0.47 9.70 12.46
C ARG A 239 -0.24 10.82 13.47
N ASP A 240 -1.27 11.68 13.61
CA ASP A 240 -1.33 12.76 14.60
C ASP A 240 -0.20 13.82 14.51
N VAL A 241 0.62 13.78 13.45
CA VAL A 241 1.70 14.76 13.22
C VAL A 241 1.12 16.16 13.02
N LEU A 242 1.71 17.12 13.72
CA LEU A 242 1.45 18.54 13.55
C LEU A 242 2.52 19.14 12.64
N ILE A 243 2.17 19.41 11.39
CA ILE A 243 3.05 20.13 10.47
C ILE A 243 3.01 21.62 10.80
N PRO A 244 4.17 22.23 11.12
CA PRO A 244 4.23 23.64 11.49
C PRO A 244 3.88 24.57 10.33
N ARG A 245 3.53 25.81 10.68
CA ARG A 245 3.26 26.88 9.72
C ARG A 245 4.48 27.12 8.83
N GLY A 246 4.27 27.19 7.52
CA GLY A 246 5.34 27.45 6.54
C GLY A 246 6.30 26.28 6.29
N ALA A 247 5.98 25.07 6.77
CA ALA A 247 6.80 23.89 6.52
C ALA A 247 6.99 23.62 5.01
N LEU A 248 8.20 23.25 4.61
CA LEU A 248 8.56 22.84 3.26
C LEU A 248 9.07 21.40 3.31
N ILE A 249 8.32 20.48 2.68
CA ILE A 249 8.64 19.04 2.66
C ILE A 249 8.63 18.55 1.21
N GLY A 250 9.68 17.86 0.79
CA GLY A 250 9.79 17.27 -0.56
C GLY A 250 10.18 18.26 -1.66
N TYR A 251 10.65 19.45 -1.29
CA TYR A 251 11.18 20.45 -2.21
C TYR A 251 12.71 20.53 -2.20
N ASN A 252 13.36 20.01 -1.17
CA ASN A 252 14.81 19.96 -1.07
C ASN A 252 15.25 18.65 -0.42
N LEU A 253 15.41 17.60 -1.24
CA LEU A 253 15.73 16.25 -0.76
C LEU A 253 17.04 16.16 0.03
N ALA A 254 17.97 17.12 -0.12
CA ALA A 254 19.19 17.15 0.68
C ALA A 254 18.90 17.61 2.11
N GLU A 255 18.00 18.57 2.28
CA GLU A 255 17.55 19.02 3.60
C GLU A 255 16.54 18.06 4.20
N ASP A 256 15.63 17.50 3.39
CA ASP A 256 14.68 16.48 3.84
C ASP A 256 15.44 15.26 4.41
N ARG A 257 16.52 14.80 3.77
CA ARG A 257 17.37 13.69 4.28
C ARG A 257 18.07 13.98 5.60
N ARG A 258 18.24 15.26 5.98
CA ARG A 258 18.82 15.63 7.27
C ARG A 258 17.81 15.61 8.41
N ARG A 259 16.52 15.71 8.07
CA ARG A 259 15.42 15.93 9.01
C ARG A 259 14.45 14.76 9.10
N HIS A 260 14.38 13.95 8.05
CA HIS A 260 13.36 12.96 7.81
C HIS A 260 13.96 11.70 7.21
N THR A 261 13.21 10.61 7.26
CA THR A 261 13.50 9.44 6.44
C THR A 261 13.14 9.76 4.99
N VAL A 262 14.04 9.51 4.05
CA VAL A 262 13.78 9.69 2.61
C VAL A 262 14.15 8.42 1.88
N THR A 263 13.21 7.87 1.12
CA THR A 263 13.41 6.64 0.35
C THR A 263 14.30 6.86 -0.87
N ASP A 264 14.73 5.76 -1.51
CA ASP A 264 15.54 5.81 -2.73
C ASP A 264 14.78 6.47 -3.89
N CYS A 265 13.45 6.30 -3.97
CA CYS A 265 12.63 6.96 -4.98
C CYS A 265 12.24 8.42 -4.61
N GLY A 266 12.73 8.92 -3.47
CA GLY A 266 12.56 10.31 -3.03
C GLY A 266 11.24 10.60 -2.31
N VAL A 267 10.60 9.60 -1.71
CA VAL A 267 9.44 9.78 -0.84
C VAL A 267 9.92 10.20 0.55
N VAL A 268 9.42 11.32 1.07
CA VAL A 268 9.76 11.82 2.40
C VAL A 268 8.78 11.25 3.44
N VAL A 269 9.28 10.70 4.54
CA VAL A 269 8.45 10.20 5.64
C VAL A 269 8.69 11.05 6.87
N VAL A 270 7.61 11.68 7.37
CA VAL A 270 7.64 12.60 8.51
C VAL A 270 6.90 11.97 9.69
N THR A 271 7.59 11.85 10.82
CA THR A 271 7.08 11.33 12.08
C THR A 271 6.90 12.43 13.12
N ILE A 272 6.35 12.10 14.30
CA ILE A 272 6.05 13.09 15.35
C ILE A 272 7.29 13.78 15.92
N ASP A 273 8.45 13.11 15.87
CA ASP A 273 9.71 13.59 16.42
C ASP A 273 10.51 14.44 15.41
N ASP A 274 10.06 14.49 14.15
CA ASP A 274 10.76 15.21 13.11
C ASP A 274 10.44 16.71 13.10
N GLU A 275 11.43 17.53 12.76
CA GLU A 275 11.29 18.98 12.62
C GLU A 275 11.46 19.42 11.15
N PRO A 276 10.36 19.66 10.41
CA PRO A 276 10.43 20.09 9.02
C PRO A 276 11.14 21.43 8.85
N LEU A 277 11.75 21.62 7.68
CA LEU A 277 12.29 22.93 7.29
C LEU A 277 11.15 23.95 7.23
N ILE A 278 11.31 25.09 7.91
CA ILE A 278 10.38 26.22 7.80
C ILE A 278 10.88 27.16 6.69
N GLY A 279 10.07 27.32 5.65
CA GLY A 279 10.33 28.29 4.60
C GLY A 279 10.08 29.72 5.04
N PRO A 280 10.75 30.72 4.43
CA PRO A 280 10.44 32.11 4.68
C PRO A 280 9.02 32.42 4.17
N LEU A 281 8.19 33.03 5.03
CA LEU A 281 6.92 33.61 4.62
C LEU A 281 7.18 35.04 4.17
N THR A 282 6.76 35.38 2.94
CA THR A 282 6.93 36.73 2.42
C THR A 282 5.97 37.70 3.13
N ASP A 283 6.38 38.96 3.29
CA ASP A 283 5.51 40.01 3.83
C ASP A 283 4.21 40.16 3.03
N GLU A 284 4.28 39.90 1.72
CA GLU A 284 3.12 39.85 0.84
C GLU A 284 2.14 38.75 1.24
N ALA A 285 2.62 37.52 1.47
CA ALA A 285 1.78 36.40 1.91
C ALA A 285 1.13 36.67 3.27
N LEU A 286 1.85 37.32 4.19
CA LEU A 286 1.33 37.72 5.50
C LEU A 286 0.26 38.82 5.39
N ARG A 287 0.49 39.83 4.54
CA ARG A 287 -0.51 40.90 4.27
C ARG A 287 -1.78 40.33 3.64
N PHE A 288 -1.60 39.44 2.68
CA PHE A 288 -2.69 38.78 1.98
C PHE A 288 -3.54 37.92 2.90
N GLU A 289 -2.91 37.14 3.78
CA GLU A 289 -3.60 36.40 4.84
C GLU A 289 -4.38 37.34 5.77
N ALA A 290 -3.77 38.43 6.22
CA ALA A 290 -4.44 39.41 7.10
C ALA A 290 -5.64 40.08 6.41
N GLU A 291 -5.60 40.25 5.09
CA GLU A 291 -6.75 40.72 4.32
C GLU A 291 -7.84 39.65 4.20
N ALA A 292 -7.47 38.41 3.88
CA ALA A 292 -8.40 37.28 3.77
C ALA A 292 -9.12 36.98 5.10
N ASP A 293 -8.39 37.02 6.22
CA ASP A 293 -8.98 36.78 7.55
C ASP A 293 -9.93 37.92 7.98
N ARG A 294 -9.63 39.17 7.63
CA ARG A 294 -10.56 40.29 7.85
C ARG A 294 -11.88 40.12 7.08
N ARG A 295 -11.82 39.61 5.86
CA ARG A 295 -13.02 39.34 5.04
C ARG A 295 -13.82 38.15 5.56
N GLY A 296 -13.16 37.12 6.09
CA GLY A 296 -13.81 35.91 6.61
C GLY A 296 -14.34 36.00 8.05
N GLY A 297 -13.92 36.99 8.84
CA GLY A 297 -14.35 37.19 10.23
C GLY A 297 -15.61 38.05 10.43
N GLY A 298 -16.20 38.55 9.34
CA GLY A 298 -17.44 39.32 9.35
C GLY A 298 -18.66 38.41 9.16
N GLY A 299 -19.06 37.72 10.22
CA GLY A 299 -20.27 36.88 10.28
C GLY A 299 -20.74 36.72 11.71
#